data_AF-A0A8K0R7F3-F1
#
_entry.id   AF-A0A8K0R7F3-F1
#
_cell.length_a   1.000
_cell.length_b   1.000
_cell.length_c   1.000
_cell.angle_alpha   90.00
_cell.angle_beta   90.00
_cell.angle_gamma   90.00
#
_symmetry.space_group_name_H-M   'P 1'
#
loop_
_entity.id
_entity.type
_entity.pdbx_description
1 polymer ?
#
loop_
_entity_poly.entity_id
_entity_poly.type
_entity_poly.pdbx_seq_one_letter_code
_entity_poly.pdbx_strand_id
1 'polypeptide(L)'
;MAMSIIRKRLDEDYDALSLLDSLPSHDTFDWVPISSETRLAMKIGSVKGRDILALLVQLGDKPYEVRYWSLPHNRSATTGSHKVLSQDDVVRLSLYPPFKYNADISKSSKRKFSIIIKWYFMLKGLLHDGVGGDYNDYCKRFCDALRRIDAGRRIDDAEKNDPGDSIEGSQETPMTVDESSEPEDTRSPYKLRSGPHNEASNPLNSKADTTHPVQLVTPDDTPSTCDDDDETDYDKLCRYLDKHKLLYLLENIPKADGVQFVDQGFMPEAQPKKLFLGRHAKDDREIYAYMRPARGWHEINFWVEDPRRSLNITAMRSEDVAKQRILHPFNKTYPKDGPIDQGDRARLTLMVKFYFIAAGIARNFVLQETKAFPDRLRSALEYIAHRMGAAAAKPPVLEQTNTPARSASRRTDIDESHIQSSLALPRSPLQATTPAAARPTPVAARSTPVAAVTSPTTNTSTLPTHPSPRGTKRAAPTSTPTASNEDAHFASLAATLSQDQTLTKEINAVDHELEMKQMQKQIFMEKLERQKQVFEEKWNTEYDEIVTKRRGIEEQRGGVRKRFKRMSLKIAGGADEGVEDGE
;
A
#
# COMPACT_ATOMS: atom_id res chain seq x y z
N MET A 1 19.31 15.26 23.52
CA MET A 1 17.96 14.88 23.99
C MET A 1 17.08 14.29 22.89
N ALA A 2 16.97 14.90 21.70
CA ALA A 2 16.14 14.37 20.60
C ALA A 2 16.58 12.97 20.11
N MET A 3 17.88 12.74 19.89
CA MET A 3 18.39 11.45 19.41
C MET A 3 18.16 10.30 20.39
N SER A 4 18.28 10.55 21.71
CA SER A 4 18.02 9.53 22.73
C SER A 4 16.54 9.14 22.77
N ILE A 5 15.62 10.10 22.58
CA ILE A 5 14.19 9.82 22.47
C ILE A 5 13.89 8.97 21.23
N ILE A 6 14.46 9.33 20.08
CA ILE A 6 14.27 8.59 18.82
C ILE A 6 14.80 7.15 18.96
N ARG A 7 16.01 6.97 19.48
CA ARG A 7 16.59 5.63 19.70
C ARG A 7 15.73 4.79 20.65
N LYS A 8 15.31 5.37 21.78
CA LYS A 8 14.43 4.70 22.74
C LYS A 8 13.13 4.21 22.09
N ARG A 9 12.47 5.06 21.29
CA ARG A 9 11.24 4.68 20.60
C ARG A 9 11.45 3.65 19.48
N LEU A 10 12.56 3.74 18.75
CA LEU A 10 12.89 2.71 17.76
C LEU A 10 13.06 1.34 18.40
N ASP A 11 13.59 1.29 19.61
CA ASP A 11 13.74 0.07 20.40
C ASP A 11 12.39 -0.40 20.94
N GLU A 12 11.73 0.41 21.77
CA GLU A 12 10.52 0.03 22.52
C GLU A 12 9.27 -0.15 21.64
N ASP A 13 9.05 0.75 20.68
CA ASP A 13 7.78 0.80 19.92
C ASP A 13 7.84 0.02 18.60
N TYR A 14 9.05 -0.20 18.05
CA TYR A 14 9.22 -0.69 16.68
C TYR A 14 10.16 -1.88 16.52
N ASP A 15 10.90 -2.27 17.58
CA ASP A 15 11.93 -3.31 17.53
C ASP A 15 12.88 -3.15 16.32
N ALA A 16 13.35 -1.90 16.16
CA ALA A 16 14.01 -1.42 14.95
C ALA A 16 15.37 -0.78 15.24
N LEU A 17 15.88 -0.90 16.47
CA LEU A 17 17.15 -0.28 16.87
C LEU A 17 18.33 -0.83 16.05
N SER A 18 18.35 -2.14 15.80
CA SER A 18 19.37 -2.82 14.99
C SER A 18 19.42 -2.34 13.53
N LEU A 19 18.33 -1.77 13.00
CA LEU A 19 18.31 -1.25 11.63
C LEU A 19 19.18 0.01 11.47
N LEU A 20 19.57 0.66 12.57
CA LEU A 20 20.53 1.76 12.52
C LEU A 20 21.91 1.30 12.06
N ASP A 21 22.28 0.02 12.24
CA ASP A 21 23.56 -0.53 11.82
C ASP A 21 23.68 -0.63 10.28
N SER A 22 22.54 -0.51 9.58
CA SER A 22 22.50 -0.41 8.12
C SER A 22 22.84 0.98 7.59
N LEU A 23 22.91 1.99 8.45
CA LEU A 23 23.30 3.35 8.07
C LEU A 23 24.81 3.51 8.16
N PRO A 24 25.48 4.07 7.13
CA PRO A 24 26.86 4.49 7.28
C PRO A 24 26.97 5.60 8.33
N SER A 25 28.15 5.71 8.97
CA SER A 25 28.42 6.78 9.91
C SER A 25 28.32 8.15 9.23
N HIS A 26 27.81 9.13 9.96
CA HIS A 26 27.70 10.51 9.45
C HIS A 26 29.04 11.14 9.05
N ASP A 27 30.17 10.62 9.56
CA ASP A 27 31.52 11.10 9.22
C ASP A 27 32.04 10.58 7.89
N THR A 28 31.40 9.56 7.29
CA THR A 28 31.79 9.04 5.97
C THR A 28 31.27 9.89 4.81
N PHE A 29 30.43 10.89 5.08
CA PHE A 29 29.91 11.78 4.06
C PHE A 29 30.81 13.00 3.88
N ASP A 30 30.91 13.47 2.63
CA ASP A 30 31.55 14.74 2.34
C ASP A 30 30.64 15.90 2.78
N TRP A 31 31.08 16.64 3.79
CA TRP A 31 30.41 17.84 4.28
C TRP A 31 31.04 19.08 3.67
N VAL A 32 30.31 19.75 2.78
CA VAL A 32 30.78 20.90 2.02
C VAL A 32 30.33 22.19 2.73
N PRO A 33 31.24 23.11 3.08
CA PRO A 33 30.85 24.41 3.62
C PRO A 33 30.14 25.26 2.57
N ILE A 34 28.97 25.78 2.94
CA ILE A 34 28.16 26.68 2.14
C ILE A 34 28.21 28.05 2.82
N SER A 35 28.85 29.02 2.17
CA SER A 35 29.06 30.38 2.67
C SER A 35 30.10 30.48 3.81
N SER A 36 30.42 31.73 4.18
CA SER A 36 31.32 32.10 5.28
C SER A 36 30.71 31.90 6.67
N GLU A 37 29.39 31.69 6.74
CA GLU A 37 28.71 31.24 7.95
C GLU A 37 28.79 29.71 8.01
N THR A 38 28.95 29.14 9.20
CA THR A 38 29.23 27.72 9.54
C THR A 38 28.23 26.65 9.05
N ARG A 39 27.48 26.91 7.98
CA ARG A 39 26.52 25.99 7.39
C ARG A 39 27.23 24.96 6.52
N LEU A 40 26.99 23.70 6.82
CA LEU A 40 27.48 22.57 6.03
C LEU A 40 26.34 21.99 5.20
N ALA A 41 26.64 21.59 3.97
CA ALA A 41 25.83 20.69 3.17
C ALA A 41 26.42 19.30 3.17
N MET A 42 25.56 18.30 3.10
CA MET A 42 25.95 16.90 2.93
C MET A 42 25.90 16.54 1.45
N LYS A 43 26.96 15.97 0.90
CA LYS A 43 26.94 15.39 -0.44
C LYS A 43 26.17 14.07 -0.43
N ILE A 44 25.11 14.01 -1.23
CA ILE A 44 24.19 12.87 -1.31
C ILE A 44 24.23 12.14 -2.66
N GLY A 45 24.94 12.67 -3.64
CA GLY A 45 25.09 12.06 -4.97
C GLY A 45 25.99 12.86 -5.90
N SER A 46 26.17 12.36 -7.13
CA SER A 46 26.92 13.03 -8.19
C SER A 46 26.34 12.69 -9.55
N VAL A 47 26.20 13.69 -10.43
CA VAL A 47 25.71 13.53 -11.80
C VAL A 47 26.46 14.46 -12.75
N LYS A 48 27.03 13.90 -13.83
CA LYS A 48 27.64 14.64 -14.95
C LYS A 48 28.63 15.72 -14.48
N GLY A 49 29.54 15.38 -13.56
CA GLY A 49 30.52 16.33 -13.02
C GLY A 49 29.91 17.40 -12.11
N ARG A 50 28.75 17.14 -11.49
CA ARG A 50 28.15 17.99 -10.46
C ARG A 50 27.78 17.19 -9.22
N ASP A 51 28.14 17.71 -8.06
CA ASP A 51 27.76 17.19 -6.76
C ASP A 51 26.33 17.59 -6.42
N ILE A 52 25.58 16.63 -5.87
CA ILE A 52 24.23 16.83 -5.38
C ILE A 52 24.30 16.96 -3.87
N LEU A 53 23.91 18.12 -3.37
CA LEU A 53 24.07 18.53 -1.99
C LEU A 53 22.71 18.66 -1.31
N ALA A 54 22.60 18.21 -0.06
CA ALA A 54 21.47 18.46 0.82
C ALA A 54 21.89 19.42 1.93
N LEU A 55 21.05 20.41 2.23
CA LEU A 55 21.28 21.41 3.27
C LEU A 55 20.03 21.61 4.15
N LEU A 56 20.22 21.96 5.41
CA LEU A 56 19.15 22.43 6.28
C LEU A 56 19.02 23.95 6.21
N VAL A 57 17.80 24.42 5.97
CA VAL A 57 17.46 25.85 5.97
C VAL A 57 16.32 26.10 6.93
N GLN A 58 16.48 27.10 7.78
CA GLN A 58 15.41 27.62 8.63
C GLN A 58 14.97 28.97 8.06
N LEU A 59 13.66 29.16 7.86
CA LEU A 59 13.07 30.39 7.34
C LEU A 59 12.15 30.99 8.41
N GLY A 60 12.69 31.96 9.17
CA GLY A 60 12.01 32.53 10.34
C GLY A 60 11.76 31.45 11.40
N ASP A 61 10.58 31.46 11.99
CA ASP A 61 10.18 30.54 13.06
C ASP A 61 9.73 29.15 12.56
N LYS A 62 9.89 28.87 11.26
CA LYS A 62 9.51 27.57 10.69
C LYS A 62 10.52 26.49 11.10
N PRO A 63 10.08 25.22 11.22
CA PRO A 63 11.00 24.11 11.46
C PRO A 63 11.97 23.99 10.29
N TYR A 64 13.19 23.51 10.58
CA TYR A 64 14.20 23.29 9.56
C TYR A 64 13.68 22.45 8.39
N GLU A 65 13.91 22.94 7.18
CA GLU A 65 13.54 22.32 5.91
C GLU A 65 14.81 21.84 5.19
N VAL A 66 14.71 20.67 4.55
CA VAL A 66 15.80 20.16 3.70
C VAL A 66 15.67 20.77 2.31
N ARG A 67 16.73 21.41 1.82
CA ARG A 67 16.84 21.92 0.45
C ARG A 67 18.00 21.24 -0.27
N TYR A 68 17.96 21.30 -1.59
CA TYR A 68 18.90 20.57 -2.43
C TYR A 68 19.52 21.45 -3.49
N TRP A 69 20.83 21.36 -3.66
CA TRP A 69 21.58 22.10 -4.65
C TRP A 69 22.44 21.18 -5.52
N SER A 70 22.73 21.62 -6.74
CA SER A 70 23.74 21.02 -7.61
C SER A 70 24.91 21.97 -7.77
N LEU A 71 26.12 21.48 -7.48
CA LEU A 71 27.37 22.25 -7.52
C LEU A 71 28.36 21.57 -8.48
N PRO A 72 28.97 22.29 -9.45
CA PRO A 72 30.03 21.71 -10.28
C PRO A 72 31.20 21.19 -9.43
N HIS A 73 31.84 20.10 -9.86
CA HIS A 73 33.04 19.58 -9.16
C HIS A 73 34.13 20.66 -9.06
N ASN A 74 34.86 20.67 -7.94
CA ASN A 74 36.00 21.56 -7.68
C ASN A 74 35.71 23.08 -7.68
N ARG A 75 34.44 23.50 -7.53
CA ARG A 75 34.11 24.92 -7.30
C ARG A 75 33.63 25.14 -5.87
N SER A 76 34.18 26.16 -5.21
CA SER A 76 33.65 26.65 -3.93
C SER A 76 32.21 27.15 -4.12
N ALA A 77 31.36 26.93 -3.10
CA ALA A 77 29.97 27.36 -3.07
C ALA A 77 29.86 28.89 -2.92
N THR A 78 30.29 29.64 -3.93
CA THR A 78 30.05 31.08 -4.04
C THR A 78 28.68 31.34 -4.67
N THR A 79 28.15 32.54 -4.42
CA THR A 79 26.74 32.95 -4.53
C THR A 79 26.11 32.91 -5.94
N GLY A 80 26.76 32.32 -6.93
CA GLY A 80 26.25 32.22 -8.31
C GLY A 80 26.54 30.90 -9.05
N SER A 81 27.18 29.91 -8.43
CA SER A 81 27.59 28.66 -9.11
C SER A 81 26.66 27.46 -8.88
N HIS A 82 25.77 27.55 -7.89
CA HIS A 82 24.89 26.47 -7.48
C HIS A 82 23.52 26.56 -8.16
N LYS A 83 22.98 25.41 -8.58
CA LYS A 83 21.63 25.29 -9.11
C LYS A 83 20.71 24.73 -8.02
N VAL A 84 19.64 25.44 -7.68
CA VAL A 84 18.62 24.91 -6.77
C VAL A 84 17.86 23.78 -7.46
N LEU A 85 17.72 22.65 -6.77
CA LEU A 85 17.00 21.48 -7.24
C LEU A 85 15.72 21.29 -6.42
N SER A 86 14.64 20.90 -7.09
CA SER A 86 13.47 20.39 -6.38
C SER A 86 13.76 18.98 -5.84
N GLN A 87 13.04 18.57 -4.81
CA GLN A 87 13.16 17.19 -4.32
C GLN A 87 12.75 16.17 -5.40
N ASP A 88 11.81 16.52 -6.27
CA ASP A 88 11.40 15.71 -7.42
C ASP A 88 12.53 15.47 -8.41
N ASP A 89 13.38 16.48 -8.62
CA ASP A 89 14.55 16.35 -9.49
C ASP A 89 15.59 15.44 -8.82
N VAL A 90 15.86 15.65 -7.53
CA VAL A 90 16.92 14.96 -6.78
C VAL A 90 16.70 13.45 -6.71
N VAL A 91 15.47 13.00 -6.45
CA VAL A 91 15.17 11.56 -6.34
C VAL A 91 15.30 10.81 -7.67
N ARG A 92 15.42 11.53 -8.80
CA ARG A 92 15.66 10.94 -10.13
C ARG A 92 17.15 10.92 -10.51
N LEU A 93 18.01 11.49 -9.68
CA LEU A 93 19.46 11.55 -9.91
C LEU A 93 20.15 10.30 -9.36
N SER A 94 21.38 10.06 -9.80
CA SER A 94 22.23 9.04 -9.21
C SER A 94 22.69 9.49 -7.82
N LEU A 95 22.12 8.86 -6.79
CA LEU A 95 22.41 9.15 -5.38
C LEU A 95 23.27 8.06 -4.77
N TYR A 96 24.03 8.42 -3.74
CA TYR A 96 24.82 7.45 -2.98
C TYR A 96 23.96 6.72 -1.95
N PRO A 97 24.36 5.50 -1.53
CA PRO A 97 23.82 4.89 -0.32
C PRO A 97 24.00 5.81 0.90
N PRO A 98 23.02 5.86 1.83
CA PRO A 98 21.77 5.10 1.83
C PRO A 98 20.62 5.82 1.08
N PHE A 99 20.85 7.02 0.56
CA PHE A 99 19.80 7.88 0.00
C PHE A 99 19.11 7.25 -1.21
N LYS A 100 19.85 6.52 -2.06
CA LYS A 100 19.31 5.84 -3.24
C LYS A 100 18.15 4.90 -2.93
N TYR A 101 18.15 4.24 -1.76
CA TYR A 101 17.11 3.25 -1.39
C TYR A 101 15.77 3.88 -0.98
N ASN A 102 15.75 5.19 -0.70
CA ASN A 102 14.53 5.95 -0.42
C ASN A 102 14.24 7.01 -1.50
N ALA A 103 14.98 6.99 -2.61
CA ALA A 103 14.83 7.92 -3.72
C ALA A 103 13.66 7.50 -4.61
N ASP A 104 12.47 7.97 -4.28
CA ASP A 104 11.25 7.73 -5.06
C ASP A 104 10.38 9.01 -5.07
N ILE A 105 9.71 9.23 -6.20
CA ILE A 105 8.83 10.38 -6.49
C ILE A 105 7.55 10.38 -5.64
N SER A 106 7.19 9.26 -5.00
CA SER A 106 6.00 9.19 -4.16
C SER A 106 6.10 10.13 -2.95
N LYS A 107 4.97 10.73 -2.56
CA LYS A 107 4.92 11.68 -1.41
C LYS A 107 5.43 11.04 -0.11
N SER A 108 5.14 9.75 0.09
CA SER A 108 5.61 8.99 1.26
C SER A 108 7.12 8.82 1.25
N SER A 109 7.70 8.42 0.10
CA SER A 109 9.15 8.25 -0.05
C SER A 109 9.90 9.57 0.10
N LYS A 110 9.40 10.68 -0.46
CA LYS A 110 9.99 12.02 -0.24
C LYS A 110 10.07 12.41 1.24
N ARG A 111 9.03 12.12 2.01
CA ARG A 111 9.05 12.38 3.46
C ARG A 111 10.09 11.52 4.17
N LYS A 112 10.18 10.23 3.83
CA LYS A 112 11.20 9.30 4.36
C LYS A 112 12.62 9.74 4.00
N PHE A 113 12.83 10.15 2.74
CA PHE A 113 14.08 10.67 2.23
C PHE A 113 14.57 11.89 3.04
N SER A 114 13.72 12.89 3.26
CA SER A 114 14.06 14.06 4.07
C SER A 114 14.30 13.71 5.55
N ILE A 115 13.63 12.68 6.08
CA ILE A 115 13.79 12.21 7.46
C ILE A 115 15.20 11.61 7.68
N ILE A 116 15.70 10.81 6.74
CA ILE A 116 17.07 10.26 6.79
C ILE A 116 18.11 11.38 6.77
N ILE A 117 17.91 12.39 5.92
CA ILE A 117 18.82 13.54 5.87
C ILE A 117 18.84 14.27 7.20
N LYS A 118 17.66 14.59 7.77
CA LYS A 118 17.57 15.23 9.10
C LYS A 118 18.23 14.41 10.20
N TRP A 119 18.14 13.08 10.14
CA TRP A 119 18.85 12.19 11.06
C TRP A 119 20.37 12.40 11.01
N TYR A 120 20.97 12.46 9.81
CA TYR A 120 22.40 12.71 9.66
C TYR A 120 22.83 14.10 10.14
N PHE A 121 22.01 15.12 9.90
CA PHE A 121 22.28 16.45 10.44
C PHE A 121 22.16 16.51 11.98
N MET A 122 21.26 15.72 12.60
CA MET A 122 21.23 15.57 14.06
C MET A 122 22.50 14.87 14.57
N LEU A 123 22.95 13.80 13.91
CA LEU A 123 24.20 13.11 14.26
C LEU A 123 25.41 14.05 14.18
N LYS A 124 25.47 14.90 13.14
CA LYS A 124 26.54 15.91 12.98
C LYS A 124 26.45 17.06 13.99
N GLY A 125 25.40 17.12 14.79
CA GLY A 125 25.16 18.24 15.71
C GLY A 125 24.80 19.53 14.98
N LEU A 126 24.25 19.47 13.77
CA LEU A 126 23.80 20.64 13.01
C LEU A 126 22.29 20.88 13.15
N LEU A 127 21.59 20.03 13.90
CA LEU A 127 20.17 20.14 14.21
C LEU A 127 19.95 19.87 15.72
N HIS A 128 20.19 20.89 16.54
CA HIS A 128 20.18 20.77 18.01
C HIS A 128 18.77 20.65 18.61
N ASP A 129 17.81 21.40 18.07
CA ASP A 129 16.42 21.41 18.55
C ASP A 129 15.65 20.13 18.19
N GLY A 130 16.30 19.21 17.49
CA GLY A 130 15.72 17.97 17.00
C GLY A 130 14.80 18.19 15.80
N VAL A 131 13.93 17.21 15.57
CA VAL A 131 12.94 17.29 14.50
C VAL A 131 11.68 17.94 15.02
N GLY A 132 11.29 19.07 14.42
CA GLY A 132 9.99 19.69 14.72
C GLY A 132 8.83 18.75 14.36
N GLY A 133 7.81 18.69 15.23
CA GLY A 133 6.61 17.87 15.05
C GLY A 133 6.50 16.71 16.05
N ASP A 134 5.60 15.77 15.75
CA ASP A 134 5.35 14.59 16.58
C ASP A 134 6.43 13.51 16.37
N TYR A 135 7.11 13.14 17.46
CA TYR A 135 8.12 12.10 17.49
C TYR A 135 7.56 10.72 17.14
N ASN A 136 6.27 10.43 17.37
CA ASN A 136 5.67 9.15 16.98
C ASN A 136 5.59 9.04 15.46
N ASP A 137 5.03 10.05 14.79
CA ASP A 137 5.00 10.10 13.32
C ASP A 137 6.41 10.11 12.71
N TYR A 138 7.36 10.80 13.33
CA TYR A 138 8.76 10.76 12.91
C TYR A 138 9.36 9.36 13.02
N CYS A 139 9.31 8.73 14.21
CA CYS A 139 9.93 7.43 14.46
C CYS A 139 9.30 6.32 13.59
N LYS A 140 7.98 6.33 13.42
CA LYS A 140 7.28 5.42 12.51
C LYS A 140 7.83 5.50 11.08
N ARG A 141 7.96 6.71 10.54
CA ARG A 141 8.44 6.92 9.16
C ARG A 141 9.93 6.66 9.04
N PHE A 142 10.69 6.98 10.09
CA PHE A 142 12.12 6.72 10.15
C PHE A 142 12.38 5.21 10.16
N CYS A 143 11.68 4.44 10.98
CA CYS A 143 11.72 2.98 10.97
C CYS A 143 11.39 2.41 9.58
N ASP A 144 10.31 2.86 8.93
CA ASP A 144 9.99 2.44 7.56
C ASP A 144 11.10 2.77 6.55
N ALA A 145 11.80 3.90 6.73
CA ALA A 145 12.90 4.31 5.86
C ALA A 145 14.15 3.44 6.10
N LEU A 146 14.44 3.10 7.35
CA LEU A 146 15.53 2.20 7.74
C LEU A 146 15.34 0.79 7.17
N ARG A 147 14.12 0.23 7.27
CA ARG A 147 13.79 -1.09 6.68
C ARG A 147 14.06 -1.13 5.17
N ARG A 148 13.76 -0.05 4.46
CA ARG A 148 14.07 0.05 3.02
C ARG A 148 15.56 0.11 2.73
N ILE A 149 16.33 0.78 3.59
CA ILE A 149 17.79 0.86 3.45
C ILE A 149 18.42 -0.50 3.69
N ASP A 150 18.03 -1.18 4.77
CA ASP A 150 18.50 -2.53 5.09
C ASP A 150 18.16 -3.52 3.96
N ALA A 151 16.91 -3.53 3.48
CA ALA A 151 16.50 -4.36 2.35
C ALA A 151 17.29 -4.06 1.07
N GLY A 152 17.44 -2.78 0.71
CA GLY A 152 18.21 -2.37 -0.46
C GLY A 152 19.69 -2.72 -0.37
N ARG A 153 20.29 -2.59 0.82
CA ARG A 153 21.67 -2.97 1.07
C ARG A 153 21.90 -4.47 0.89
N ARG A 154 21.00 -5.31 1.40
CA ARG A 154 21.09 -6.78 1.25
C ARG A 154 21.05 -7.21 -0.22
N ILE A 155 20.27 -6.52 -1.05
CA ILE A 155 20.21 -6.77 -2.50
C ILE A 155 21.55 -6.40 -3.14
N ASP A 156 22.05 -5.19 -2.88
CA ASP A 156 23.35 -4.71 -3.36
C ASP A 156 24.51 -5.65 -2.96
N ASP A 157 24.48 -6.16 -1.73
CA ASP A 157 25.50 -7.08 -1.20
C ASP A 157 25.36 -8.49 -1.82
N ALA A 158 24.14 -8.95 -2.14
CA ALA A 158 23.91 -10.21 -2.83
C ALA A 158 24.42 -10.17 -4.27
N GLU A 159 24.19 -9.08 -5.00
CA GLU A 159 24.66 -8.91 -6.38
C GLU A 159 26.20 -8.84 -6.48
N LYS A 160 26.89 -8.34 -5.45
CA LYS A 160 28.36 -8.27 -5.43
C LYS A 160 29.04 -9.57 -5.03
N ASN A 161 28.32 -10.49 -4.39
CA ASN A 161 28.86 -11.73 -3.85
C ASN A 161 28.56 -12.96 -4.72
N ASP A 162 27.97 -12.79 -5.92
CA ASP A 162 27.82 -13.86 -6.91
C ASP A 162 29.07 -13.94 -7.82
N PRO A 163 29.96 -14.95 -7.65
CA PRO A 163 31.16 -15.10 -8.45
C PRO A 163 30.79 -15.88 -9.73
N GLY A 164 30.03 -15.23 -10.62
CA GLY A 164 29.47 -15.88 -11.80
C GLY A 164 29.45 -14.96 -13.02
N ASP A 165 30.56 -14.98 -13.76
CA ASP A 165 30.68 -14.54 -15.16
C ASP A 165 30.74 -13.01 -15.39
N SER A 166 31.94 -12.47 -15.13
CA SER A 166 32.39 -11.18 -15.65
C SER A 166 32.57 -11.26 -17.17
N ILE A 167 31.71 -10.60 -17.93
CA ILE A 167 32.10 -10.06 -19.23
C ILE A 167 32.00 -8.53 -19.14
N GLU A 168 33.17 -7.92 -18.96
CA GLU A 168 33.42 -6.52 -19.28
C GLU A 168 33.05 -6.26 -20.75
N GLY A 169 32.23 -5.25 -21.02
CA GLY A 169 31.95 -4.87 -22.40
C GLY A 169 30.91 -3.77 -22.57
N SER A 170 31.40 -2.54 -22.68
CA SER A 170 30.83 -1.46 -23.50
C SER A 170 29.58 -0.74 -23.00
N GLN A 171 29.87 0.28 -22.20
CA GLN A 171 29.05 1.46 -22.02
C GLN A 171 29.22 2.36 -23.26
N GLU A 172 28.32 2.29 -24.25
CA GLU A 172 28.24 3.29 -25.31
C GLU A 172 26.81 3.84 -25.46
N THR A 173 26.76 5.17 -25.40
CA THR A 173 25.64 6.04 -25.76
C THR A 173 25.15 5.81 -27.18
N PRO A 174 23.84 5.80 -27.47
CA PRO A 174 23.37 6.03 -28.83
C PRO A 174 23.29 7.54 -29.10
N MET A 175 24.17 8.00 -29.99
CA MET A 175 24.04 9.26 -30.69
C MET A 175 22.72 9.32 -31.47
N THR A 176 22.26 10.56 -31.58
CA THR A 176 21.32 11.13 -32.56
C THR A 176 21.51 10.59 -33.98
N VAL A 177 20.43 10.09 -34.58
CA VAL A 177 20.29 10.06 -36.04
C VAL A 177 19.14 10.99 -36.39
N ASP A 178 19.53 12.05 -37.08
CA ASP A 178 18.73 13.02 -37.79
C ASP A 178 18.35 12.39 -39.14
N GLU A 179 17.06 12.20 -39.41
CA GLU A 179 16.59 12.06 -40.79
C GLU A 179 15.16 12.58 -40.91
N SER A 180 15.05 13.67 -41.67
CA SER A 180 13.87 14.48 -41.91
C SER A 180 13.07 13.98 -43.10
N SER A 181 11.74 14.12 -43.01
CA SER A 181 10.82 14.76 -43.98
C SER A 181 9.57 13.92 -44.25
N GLU A 182 8.42 14.44 -43.81
CA GLU A 182 7.10 14.18 -44.39
C GLU A 182 7.05 14.68 -45.85
N PRO A 183 5.99 14.35 -46.62
CA PRO A 183 4.86 15.29 -46.62
C PRO A 183 3.47 14.65 -46.56
N GLU A 184 2.53 15.54 -46.28
CA GLU A 184 1.10 15.44 -45.98
C GLU A 184 0.19 14.85 -47.09
N ASP A 185 -1.10 14.75 -46.71
CA ASP A 185 -2.33 14.69 -47.51
C ASP A 185 -2.78 13.31 -48.03
N THR A 186 -4.03 12.84 -47.89
CA THR A 186 -5.32 13.53 -47.77
C THR A 186 -6.45 12.59 -47.29
N ARG A 187 -7.46 13.24 -46.69
CA ARG A 187 -8.85 12.88 -46.38
C ARG A 187 -9.63 11.84 -47.23
N SER A 188 -10.37 10.98 -46.51
CA SER A 188 -11.84 10.69 -46.64
C SER A 188 -12.32 9.55 -47.60
N PRO A 189 -13.64 9.21 -47.71
CA PRO A 189 -14.30 8.02 -47.09
C PRO A 189 -15.17 7.17 -48.07
N TYR A 190 -15.55 5.91 -47.80
CA TYR A 190 -16.74 5.18 -48.35
C TYR A 190 -16.73 3.76 -47.71
N LYS A 191 -17.71 3.20 -46.99
CA LYS A 191 -19.15 2.92 -47.15
C LYS A 191 -19.51 1.83 -48.19
N LEU A 192 -20.14 0.77 -47.67
CA LEU A 192 -20.99 -0.28 -48.31
C LEU A 192 -20.22 -1.36 -49.09
N ARG A 193 -20.57 -2.66 -49.06
CA ARG A 193 -21.90 -3.24 -49.21
C ARG A 193 -21.90 -4.76 -48.87
N SER A 194 -23.02 -5.22 -48.32
CA SER A 194 -23.40 -6.62 -48.08
C SER A 194 -23.66 -7.42 -49.37
N GLY A 195 -23.59 -8.77 -49.28
CA GLY A 195 -24.04 -9.70 -50.33
C GLY A 195 -24.08 -11.17 -49.84
N PRO A 196 -25.24 -11.87 -49.89
CA PRO A 196 -25.50 -13.15 -49.23
C PRO A 196 -25.45 -14.37 -50.18
N HIS A 197 -25.45 -15.61 -49.65
CA HIS A 197 -26.02 -16.74 -50.41
C HIS A 197 -26.65 -17.83 -49.52
N ASN A 198 -27.81 -18.26 -50.01
CA ASN A 198 -28.83 -19.14 -49.43
C ASN A 198 -28.45 -20.62 -49.27
N GLU A 199 -29.24 -21.24 -48.39
CA GLU A 199 -29.40 -22.65 -48.03
C GLU A 199 -30.04 -23.56 -49.11
N ALA A 200 -30.15 -24.85 -48.72
CA ALA A 200 -30.98 -25.97 -49.20
C ALA A 200 -30.31 -26.88 -50.25
N SER A 201 -30.26 -28.20 -50.13
CA SER A 201 -31.17 -29.15 -49.44
C SER A 201 -30.57 -30.57 -49.30
N ASN A 202 -30.84 -31.19 -48.14
CA ASN A 202 -30.96 -32.61 -47.73
C ASN A 202 -31.45 -33.65 -48.80
N PRO A 203 -31.61 -35.00 -48.54
CA PRO A 203 -31.39 -35.84 -47.33
C PRO A 203 -30.87 -37.32 -47.53
N LEU A 204 -30.71 -38.07 -46.41
CA LEU A 204 -30.92 -39.52 -46.13
C LEU A 204 -30.06 -40.60 -46.88
N ASN A 205 -29.56 -41.72 -46.32
CA ASN A 205 -29.87 -42.47 -45.10
C ASN A 205 -28.79 -43.55 -44.74
N SER A 206 -28.60 -43.75 -43.42
CA SER A 206 -28.35 -45.00 -42.65
C SER A 206 -27.17 -45.99 -42.90
N LYS A 207 -26.29 -46.13 -41.90
CA LYS A 207 -26.22 -47.24 -40.88
C LYS A 207 -24.96 -47.05 -40.00
N ALA A 208 -25.09 -46.66 -38.73
CA ALA A 208 -25.23 -47.49 -37.53
C ALA A 208 -23.90 -48.05 -37.00
N ASP A 209 -23.36 -47.44 -35.95
CA ASP A 209 -22.86 -48.18 -34.78
C ASP A 209 -22.96 -47.33 -33.51
N THR A 210 -23.41 -47.96 -32.43
CA THR A 210 -23.94 -47.35 -31.20
C THR A 210 -23.04 -47.70 -30.03
N THR A 211 -22.52 -46.71 -29.29
CA THR A 211 -22.12 -46.90 -27.89
C THR A 211 -22.21 -45.58 -27.11
N HIS A 212 -23.07 -45.54 -26.10
CA HIS A 212 -23.28 -44.43 -25.17
C HIS A 212 -22.21 -44.41 -24.05
N PRO A 213 -21.85 -43.23 -23.52
CA PRO A 213 -20.96 -43.12 -22.37
C PRO A 213 -21.72 -43.22 -21.04
N VAL A 214 -21.20 -44.06 -20.15
CA VAL A 214 -21.60 -44.25 -18.76
C VAL A 214 -20.84 -43.29 -17.85
N GLN A 215 -21.58 -42.79 -16.85
CA GLN A 215 -21.19 -42.10 -15.61
C GLN A 215 -19.73 -42.23 -15.19
N LEU A 216 -19.09 -41.09 -14.87
CA LEU A 216 -17.95 -41.06 -13.96
C LEU A 216 -18.35 -40.46 -12.60
N VAL A 217 -17.98 -41.24 -11.61
CA VAL A 217 -18.24 -41.19 -10.17
C VAL A 217 -17.39 -40.10 -9.49
N THR A 218 -18.04 -39.33 -8.63
CA THR A 218 -17.44 -38.56 -7.52
C THR A 218 -17.01 -39.48 -6.37
N PRO A 219 -15.95 -39.16 -5.62
CA PRO A 219 -15.83 -39.58 -4.23
C PRO A 219 -16.08 -38.41 -3.26
N ASP A 220 -16.88 -38.74 -2.25
CA ASP A 220 -17.51 -37.95 -1.20
C ASP A 220 -16.59 -37.33 -0.13
N ASP A 221 -17.09 -36.19 0.37
CA ASP A 221 -17.29 -35.74 1.76
C ASP A 221 -16.51 -36.36 2.94
N THR A 222 -15.97 -35.49 3.80
CA THR A 222 -16.56 -35.18 5.14
C THR A 222 -15.73 -34.10 5.89
N PRO A 223 -16.29 -33.35 6.88
CA PRO A 223 -17.67 -32.97 7.08
C PRO A 223 -17.87 -31.43 7.11
N SER A 224 -19.05 -31.07 6.63
CA SER A 224 -19.76 -29.82 6.87
C SER A 224 -19.85 -29.50 8.37
N THR A 225 -19.34 -28.34 8.76
CA THR A 225 -19.99 -27.50 9.78
C THR A 225 -20.71 -26.40 9.03
N CYS A 226 -22.04 -26.47 9.06
CA CYS A 226 -22.93 -25.46 8.55
C CYS A 226 -22.76 -24.18 9.39
N ASP A 227 -21.89 -23.28 8.95
CA ASP A 227 -22.02 -21.86 9.28
C ASP A 227 -22.67 -21.20 8.05
N ASP A 228 -23.85 -20.62 8.25
CA ASP A 228 -24.69 -19.93 7.26
C ASP A 228 -24.05 -18.64 6.67
N ASP A 229 -22.71 -18.54 6.60
CA ASP A 229 -21.99 -17.26 6.43
C ASP A 229 -20.94 -17.24 5.29
N ASP A 230 -21.10 -18.10 4.26
CA ASP A 230 -20.23 -18.13 3.07
C ASP A 230 -20.58 -17.09 1.99
N GLU A 231 -21.44 -16.12 2.30
CA GLU A 231 -21.84 -15.11 1.32
C GLU A 231 -20.70 -14.10 1.05
N THR A 232 -20.22 -14.08 -0.20
CA THR A 232 -19.12 -13.22 -0.59
C THR A 232 -19.54 -11.75 -0.68
N ASP A 233 -18.58 -10.82 -0.58
CA ASP A 233 -18.85 -9.39 -0.84
C ASP A 233 -19.50 -9.15 -2.21
N TYR A 234 -19.16 -9.96 -3.23
CA TYR A 234 -19.79 -9.86 -4.53
C TYR A 234 -21.28 -10.23 -4.47
N ASP A 235 -21.63 -11.34 -3.81
CA ASP A 235 -23.02 -11.78 -3.64
C ASP A 235 -23.86 -10.74 -2.87
N LYS A 236 -23.28 -10.17 -1.80
CA LYS A 236 -23.89 -9.09 -1.02
C LYS A 236 -24.17 -7.85 -1.86
N LEU A 237 -23.25 -7.50 -2.77
CA LEU A 237 -23.43 -6.37 -3.69
C LEU A 237 -24.48 -6.65 -4.75
N CYS A 238 -24.50 -7.85 -5.32
CA CYS A 238 -25.54 -8.28 -6.26
C CYS A 238 -26.93 -8.23 -5.59
N ARG A 239 -27.06 -8.76 -4.36
CA ARG A 239 -28.30 -8.69 -3.58
C ARG A 239 -28.70 -7.26 -3.25
N TYR A 240 -27.74 -6.40 -2.91
CA TYR A 240 -28.01 -4.97 -2.71
C TYR A 240 -28.58 -4.33 -4.00
N LEU A 241 -27.95 -4.55 -5.15
CA LEU A 241 -28.43 -3.99 -6.42
C LEU A 241 -29.81 -4.55 -6.80
N ASP A 242 -30.04 -5.85 -6.60
CA ASP A 242 -31.33 -6.49 -6.85
C ASP A 242 -32.45 -5.95 -5.96
N LYS A 243 -32.18 -5.80 -4.65
CA LYS A 243 -33.10 -5.16 -3.69
C LYS A 243 -33.51 -3.75 -4.12
N HIS A 244 -32.62 -3.02 -4.78
CA HIS A 244 -32.88 -1.69 -5.31
C HIS A 244 -33.44 -1.67 -6.74
N LYS A 245 -33.68 -2.85 -7.35
CA LYS A 245 -34.10 -3.03 -8.76
C LYS A 245 -33.12 -2.44 -9.78
N LEU A 246 -31.82 -2.52 -9.46
CA LEU A 246 -30.73 -1.93 -10.25
C LEU A 246 -29.75 -2.99 -10.78
N LEU A 247 -30.09 -4.28 -10.69
CA LEU A 247 -29.23 -5.36 -11.18
C LEU A 247 -28.96 -5.24 -12.69
N TYR A 248 -29.90 -4.69 -13.45
CA TYR A 248 -29.74 -4.40 -14.88
C TYR A 248 -28.55 -3.48 -15.19
N LEU A 249 -28.07 -2.67 -14.23
CA LEU A 249 -26.90 -1.83 -14.41
C LEU A 249 -25.62 -2.66 -14.61
N LEU A 250 -25.53 -3.86 -14.01
CA LEU A 250 -24.41 -4.77 -14.25
C LEU A 250 -24.40 -5.32 -15.68
N GLU A 251 -25.56 -5.36 -16.35
CA GLU A 251 -25.62 -5.78 -17.75
C GLU A 251 -25.06 -4.74 -18.73
N ASN A 252 -24.82 -3.51 -18.26
CA ASN A 252 -24.21 -2.43 -19.04
C ASN A 252 -22.69 -2.47 -19.02
N ILE A 253 -22.09 -3.31 -18.19
CA ILE A 253 -20.64 -3.48 -18.10
C ILE A 253 -20.25 -4.91 -18.48
N PRO A 254 -19.02 -5.15 -18.95
CA PRO A 254 -18.48 -6.49 -19.12
C PRO A 254 -18.59 -7.30 -17.83
N LYS A 255 -18.84 -8.59 -17.97
CA LYS A 255 -18.70 -9.54 -16.86
C LYS A 255 -17.22 -9.72 -16.50
N ALA A 256 -16.94 -10.30 -15.34
CA ALA A 256 -15.57 -10.50 -14.86
C ALA A 256 -14.71 -11.40 -15.78
N ASP A 257 -15.34 -12.37 -16.46
CA ASP A 257 -14.73 -13.21 -17.50
C ASP A 257 -14.51 -12.46 -18.84
N GLY A 258 -15.21 -11.35 -19.05
CA GLY A 258 -15.05 -10.47 -20.20
C GLY A 258 -13.96 -9.41 -20.07
N VAL A 259 -13.31 -9.30 -18.90
CA VAL A 259 -12.14 -8.45 -18.69
C VAL A 259 -10.88 -9.30 -18.52
N GLN A 260 -9.73 -8.79 -18.97
CA GLN A 260 -8.49 -9.54 -18.95
C GLN A 260 -7.73 -9.33 -17.63
N PHE A 261 -7.52 -10.42 -16.91
CA PHE A 261 -6.58 -10.48 -15.80
C PHE A 261 -5.32 -11.23 -16.23
N VAL A 262 -4.16 -10.74 -15.80
CA VAL A 262 -2.86 -11.34 -16.08
C VAL A 262 -2.16 -11.63 -14.76
N ASP A 263 -1.48 -12.76 -14.65
CA ASP A 263 -0.68 -13.07 -13.47
C ASP A 263 0.47 -12.06 -13.34
N GLN A 264 0.79 -11.69 -12.10
CA GLN A 264 1.85 -10.72 -11.82
C GLN A 264 2.72 -11.23 -10.67
N GLY A 265 4.03 -11.21 -10.86
CA GLY A 265 5.03 -11.54 -9.83
C GLY A 265 5.91 -10.36 -9.44
N PHE A 266 5.70 -9.18 -10.05
CA PHE A 266 6.56 -8.00 -9.85
C PHE A 266 6.29 -7.32 -8.50
N MET A 267 5.03 -7.29 -8.04
CA MET A 267 4.64 -6.71 -6.75
C MET A 267 4.15 -7.84 -5.83
N PRO A 268 5.03 -8.46 -5.03
CA PRO A 268 4.63 -9.57 -4.15
C PRO A 268 3.64 -9.13 -3.07
N GLU A 269 3.58 -7.85 -2.72
CA GLU A 269 2.59 -7.35 -1.76
C GLU A 269 1.23 -7.02 -2.40
N ALA A 270 1.08 -7.16 -3.73
CA ALA A 270 -0.19 -6.96 -4.43
C ALA A 270 -0.94 -8.29 -4.64
N GLN A 271 -2.20 -8.20 -5.08
CA GLN A 271 -2.98 -9.37 -5.51
C GLN A 271 -2.23 -10.12 -6.63
N PRO A 272 -2.35 -11.45 -6.72
CA PRO A 272 -1.55 -12.27 -7.65
C PRO A 272 -1.84 -11.98 -9.14
N LYS A 273 -2.93 -11.27 -9.41
CA LYS A 273 -3.33 -10.86 -10.76
C LYS A 273 -3.44 -9.34 -10.85
N LYS A 274 -3.14 -8.81 -12.03
CA LYS A 274 -3.36 -7.43 -12.44
C LYS A 274 -4.46 -7.35 -13.49
N LEU A 275 -5.22 -6.26 -13.49
CA LEU A 275 -6.34 -6.04 -14.40
C LEU A 275 -5.90 -5.17 -15.58
N PHE A 276 -6.08 -5.66 -16.81
CA PHE A 276 -5.80 -4.89 -18.01
C PHE A 276 -6.88 -3.80 -18.22
N LEU A 277 -6.43 -2.55 -18.34
CA LEU A 277 -7.32 -1.40 -18.54
C LEU A 277 -7.35 -0.89 -19.97
N GLY A 278 -6.29 -1.11 -20.76
CA GLY A 278 -6.17 -0.60 -22.13
C GLY A 278 -4.73 -0.23 -22.48
N ARG A 279 -4.55 0.73 -23.40
CA ARG A 279 -3.23 1.09 -23.93
C ARG A 279 -2.91 2.58 -23.79
N HIS A 280 -1.64 2.87 -23.58
CA HIS A 280 -1.12 4.23 -23.51
C HIS A 280 -1.19 4.89 -24.89
N ALA A 281 -1.74 6.10 -24.96
CA ALA A 281 -2.12 6.73 -26.21
C ALA A 281 -0.95 7.10 -27.12
N LYS A 282 0.25 7.30 -26.54
CA LYS A 282 1.44 7.76 -27.27
C LYS A 282 2.29 6.63 -27.86
N ASP A 283 2.48 5.56 -27.10
CA ASP A 283 3.45 4.49 -27.42
C ASP A 283 2.83 3.08 -27.42
N ASP A 284 1.50 2.99 -27.31
CA ASP A 284 0.71 1.75 -27.36
C ASP A 284 1.07 0.69 -26.31
N ARG A 285 1.80 1.07 -25.25
CA ARG A 285 2.12 0.19 -24.12
C ARG A 285 0.88 -0.14 -23.30
N GLU A 286 0.89 -1.30 -22.65
CA GLU A 286 -0.26 -1.81 -21.92
C GLU A 286 -0.42 -1.11 -20.56
N ILE A 287 -1.65 -0.85 -20.15
CA ILE A 287 -1.97 -0.22 -18.87
C ILE A 287 -2.65 -1.25 -17.98
N TYR A 288 -2.09 -1.45 -16.79
CA TYR A 288 -2.59 -2.39 -15.81
C TYR A 288 -2.96 -1.70 -14.50
N ALA A 289 -4.01 -2.20 -13.85
CA ALA A 289 -4.37 -1.87 -12.48
C ALA A 289 -3.95 -2.98 -11.52
N TYR A 290 -3.24 -2.59 -10.47
CA TYR A 290 -2.75 -3.45 -9.41
C TYR A 290 -3.50 -3.14 -8.13
N MET A 291 -4.03 -4.17 -7.48
CA MET A 291 -4.65 -4.06 -6.17
C MET A 291 -3.66 -4.46 -5.09
N ARG A 292 -3.37 -3.58 -4.14
CA ARG A 292 -2.46 -3.84 -3.04
C ARG A 292 -3.18 -3.71 -1.69
N PRO A 293 -3.17 -4.72 -0.81
CA PRO A 293 -3.56 -4.52 0.58
C PRO A 293 -2.65 -3.48 1.28
N ALA A 294 -3.29 -2.48 1.87
CA ALA A 294 -2.71 -1.47 2.75
C ALA A 294 -3.41 -1.54 4.12
N ARG A 295 -2.95 -0.74 5.10
CA ARG A 295 -3.40 -0.83 6.51
C ARG A 295 -4.90 -0.55 6.66
N GLY A 296 -5.74 -1.59 6.56
CA GLY A 296 -7.20 -1.52 6.70
C GLY A 296 -7.95 -1.16 5.41
N TRP A 297 -7.28 -1.10 4.26
CA TRP A 297 -7.93 -0.94 2.95
C TRP A 297 -7.05 -1.40 1.79
N HIS A 298 -7.63 -1.61 0.63
CA HIS A 298 -6.96 -1.97 -0.61
C HIS A 298 -6.75 -0.72 -1.46
N GLU A 299 -5.50 -0.49 -1.85
CA GLU A 299 -5.10 0.59 -2.75
C GLU A 299 -5.07 0.07 -4.19
N ILE A 300 -5.51 0.91 -5.14
CA ILE A 300 -5.40 0.63 -6.57
C ILE A 300 -4.30 1.51 -7.16
N ASN A 301 -3.30 0.88 -7.76
CA ASN A 301 -2.19 1.54 -8.44
C ASN A 301 -2.24 1.23 -9.94
N PHE A 302 -1.86 2.19 -10.78
CA PHE A 302 -1.86 2.03 -12.24
C PHE A 302 -0.43 2.06 -12.76
N TRP A 303 -0.13 1.20 -13.72
CA TRP A 303 1.20 1.07 -14.31
C TRP A 303 1.10 0.88 -15.82
N VAL A 304 2.08 1.43 -16.53
CA VAL A 304 2.31 1.21 -17.95
C VAL A 304 3.41 0.18 -18.10
N GLU A 305 3.16 -0.87 -18.85
CA GLU A 305 4.06 -1.99 -19.06
C GLU A 305 4.32 -2.21 -20.54
N ASP A 306 5.58 -2.50 -20.85
CA ASP A 306 5.95 -2.97 -22.18
C ASP A 306 5.83 -4.51 -22.23
N PRO A 307 4.89 -5.07 -23.02
CA PRO A 307 4.73 -6.52 -23.12
C PRO A 307 5.98 -7.22 -23.67
N ARG A 308 6.90 -6.49 -24.32
CA ARG A 308 8.17 -7.03 -24.85
C ARG A 308 9.32 -6.93 -23.85
N ARG A 309 9.20 -6.12 -22.80
CA ARG A 309 10.25 -5.85 -21.81
C ARG A 309 9.65 -5.78 -20.41
N SER A 310 9.57 -6.93 -19.74
CA SER A 310 8.98 -7.12 -18.41
C SER A 310 9.55 -6.21 -17.29
N LEU A 311 10.70 -5.56 -17.51
CA LEU A 311 11.33 -4.66 -16.53
C LEU A 311 11.00 -3.17 -16.76
N ASN A 312 10.36 -2.81 -17.87
CA ASN A 312 10.02 -1.42 -18.19
C ASN A 312 8.61 -1.05 -17.68
N ILE A 313 8.47 -1.02 -16.36
CA ILE A 313 7.20 -0.72 -15.69
C ILE A 313 7.23 0.73 -15.19
N THR A 314 6.28 1.56 -15.64
CA THR A 314 6.21 3.00 -15.29
C THR A 314 4.92 3.31 -14.53
N ALA A 315 5.03 3.90 -13.34
CA ALA A 315 3.86 4.26 -12.54
C ALA A 315 3.02 5.34 -13.24
N MET A 316 1.70 5.17 -13.24
CA MET A 316 0.74 6.10 -13.82
C MET A 316 -0.22 6.61 -12.75
N ARG A 317 -0.48 7.92 -12.75
CA ARG A 317 -1.47 8.53 -11.86
C ARG A 317 -2.87 8.32 -12.41
N SER A 318 -3.88 8.19 -11.54
CA SER A 318 -5.26 7.93 -11.97
C SER A 318 -5.84 9.03 -12.88
N GLU A 319 -5.39 10.28 -12.75
CA GLU A 319 -5.79 11.40 -13.61
C GLU A 319 -5.22 11.26 -15.03
N ASP A 320 -4.08 10.58 -15.15
CA ASP A 320 -3.41 10.39 -16.42
C ASP A 320 -3.96 9.16 -17.16
N VAL A 321 -4.57 8.20 -16.44
CA VAL A 321 -5.25 7.01 -17.02
C VAL A 321 -6.41 7.42 -17.93
N ALA A 322 -7.21 8.40 -17.52
CA ALA A 322 -8.38 8.88 -18.28
C ALA A 322 -8.02 9.47 -19.66
N LYS A 323 -6.77 9.91 -19.83
CA LYS A 323 -6.25 10.49 -21.08
C LYS A 323 -5.74 9.42 -22.05
N GLN A 324 -5.83 8.14 -21.67
CA GLN A 324 -5.30 7.02 -22.44
C GLN A 324 -6.42 6.28 -23.19
N ARG A 325 -6.03 5.31 -24.04
CA ARG A 325 -6.97 4.44 -24.77
C ARG A 325 -7.42 3.30 -23.86
N ILE A 326 -8.21 3.63 -22.84
CA ILE A 326 -8.75 2.66 -21.88
C ILE A 326 -10.07 2.05 -22.37
N LEU A 327 -10.34 0.83 -21.95
CA LEU A 327 -11.48 0.02 -22.34
C LEU A 327 -12.74 0.36 -21.53
N HIS A 328 -13.89 -0.03 -22.06
CA HIS A 328 -15.15 -0.02 -21.29
C HIS A 328 -15.09 -1.10 -20.19
N PRO A 329 -15.49 -0.80 -18.94
CA PRO A 329 -16.22 0.39 -18.50
C PRO A 329 -15.35 1.53 -17.96
N PHE A 330 -14.04 1.35 -17.90
CA PHE A 330 -13.11 2.31 -17.30
C PHE A 330 -13.09 3.65 -18.05
N ASN A 331 -13.24 3.65 -19.37
CA ASN A 331 -13.36 4.89 -20.15
C ASN A 331 -14.64 5.70 -19.85
N LYS A 332 -15.62 5.10 -19.17
CA LYS A 332 -16.89 5.75 -18.79
C LYS A 332 -16.89 6.24 -17.35
N THR A 333 -15.80 6.12 -16.59
CA THR A 333 -15.71 6.62 -15.22
C THR A 333 -15.33 8.10 -15.11
N TYR A 334 -15.02 8.75 -16.23
CA TYR A 334 -14.53 10.13 -16.33
C TYR A 334 -15.34 10.95 -17.31
N PRO A 335 -15.53 12.28 -17.15
CA PRO A 335 -16.10 13.19 -18.17
C PRO A 335 -15.45 12.99 -19.55
N LYS A 336 -16.23 13.14 -20.63
CA LYS A 336 -15.68 13.02 -22.00
C LYS A 336 -14.72 14.17 -22.27
N ASP A 337 -15.15 15.36 -21.84
CA ASP A 337 -14.44 16.61 -21.97
C ASP A 337 -14.53 17.31 -20.61
N GLY A 338 -13.39 17.69 -20.02
CA GLY A 338 -13.36 18.43 -18.76
C GLY A 338 -12.23 18.05 -17.82
N PRO A 339 -12.05 18.84 -16.74
CA PRO A 339 -11.12 18.50 -15.67
C PRO A 339 -11.56 17.22 -14.96
N ILE A 340 -10.59 16.39 -14.59
CA ILE A 340 -10.82 15.17 -13.82
C ILE A 340 -10.79 15.52 -12.34
N ASP A 341 -11.88 15.25 -11.65
CA ASP A 341 -12.03 15.58 -10.24
C ASP A 341 -11.73 14.39 -9.30
N GLN A 342 -12.05 14.51 -8.02
CA GLN A 342 -11.89 13.40 -7.07
C GLN A 342 -12.96 12.31 -7.23
N GLY A 343 -14.19 12.67 -7.60
CA GLY A 343 -15.28 11.72 -7.82
C GLY A 343 -14.99 10.78 -8.99
N ASP A 344 -14.43 11.31 -10.08
CA ASP A 344 -13.98 10.54 -11.23
C ASP A 344 -12.95 9.46 -10.88
N ARG A 345 -11.93 9.85 -10.10
CA ARG A 345 -10.87 8.95 -9.65
C ARG A 345 -11.40 7.87 -8.72
N ALA A 346 -12.33 8.26 -7.85
CA ALA A 346 -13.04 7.34 -6.97
C ALA A 346 -13.87 6.34 -7.79
N ARG A 347 -14.59 6.76 -8.82
CA ARG A 347 -15.33 5.87 -9.73
C ARG A 347 -14.42 4.85 -10.40
N LEU A 348 -13.29 5.27 -10.97
CA LEU A 348 -12.34 4.31 -11.57
C LEU A 348 -11.88 3.28 -10.53
N THR A 349 -11.48 3.75 -9.35
CA THR A 349 -10.99 2.89 -8.26
C THR A 349 -12.07 1.89 -7.81
N LEU A 350 -13.32 2.34 -7.67
CA LEU A 350 -14.47 1.51 -7.32
C LEU A 350 -14.71 0.42 -8.38
N MET A 351 -14.69 0.78 -9.66
CA MET A 351 -14.87 -0.19 -10.74
C MET A 351 -13.76 -1.23 -10.79
N VAL A 352 -12.51 -0.81 -10.59
CA VAL A 352 -11.40 -1.77 -10.48
C VAL A 352 -11.62 -2.71 -9.30
N LYS A 353 -11.94 -2.19 -8.10
CA LYS A 353 -12.24 -3.01 -6.92
C LYS A 353 -13.37 -4.01 -7.18
N PHE A 354 -14.44 -3.56 -7.84
CA PHE A 354 -15.56 -4.40 -8.24
C PHE A 354 -15.13 -5.58 -9.13
N TYR A 355 -14.26 -5.37 -10.12
CA TYR A 355 -13.79 -6.48 -10.96
C TYR A 355 -12.91 -7.48 -10.20
N PHE A 356 -12.07 -7.02 -9.29
CA PHE A 356 -11.24 -7.91 -8.47
C PHE A 356 -12.08 -8.82 -7.55
N ILE A 357 -13.18 -8.31 -6.97
CA ILE A 357 -14.13 -9.15 -6.21
C ILE A 357 -14.98 -10.04 -7.11
N ALA A 358 -15.46 -9.52 -8.25
CA ALA A 358 -16.30 -10.28 -9.18
C ALA A 358 -15.54 -11.43 -9.85
N ALA A 359 -14.23 -11.28 -10.03
CA ALA A 359 -13.35 -12.34 -10.52
C ALA A 359 -12.92 -13.33 -9.41
N GLY A 360 -13.34 -13.12 -8.17
CA GLY A 360 -12.97 -13.97 -7.02
C GLY A 360 -11.49 -13.89 -6.62
N ILE A 361 -10.73 -12.93 -7.17
CA ILE A 361 -9.30 -12.75 -6.92
C ILE A 361 -9.07 -12.18 -5.52
N ALA A 362 -9.90 -11.20 -5.14
CA ALA A 362 -9.87 -10.63 -3.80
C ALA A 362 -11.26 -10.84 -3.16
N ARG A 363 -11.30 -11.29 -1.90
CA ARG A 363 -12.53 -11.71 -1.23
C ARG A 363 -12.78 -10.89 0.02
N ASN A 364 -14.05 -10.58 0.28
CA ASN A 364 -14.58 -10.11 1.56
C ASN A 364 -13.85 -8.90 2.18
N PHE A 365 -13.48 -7.90 1.37
CA PHE A 365 -12.73 -6.74 1.85
C PHE A 365 -13.45 -5.40 1.62
N VAL A 366 -14.25 -5.25 0.57
CA VAL A 366 -14.83 -3.95 0.20
C VAL A 366 -15.87 -3.47 1.21
N LEU A 367 -16.64 -4.40 1.78
CA LEU A 367 -17.65 -4.10 2.80
C LEU A 367 -17.01 -3.89 4.19
N GLN A 368 -15.87 -4.52 4.44
CA GLN A 368 -15.08 -4.30 5.67
C GLN A 368 -14.42 -2.91 5.65
N GLU A 369 -13.93 -2.47 4.50
CA GLU A 369 -13.31 -1.15 4.33
C GLU A 369 -14.31 -0.01 4.52
N THR A 370 -15.49 -0.14 3.92
CA THR A 370 -16.49 0.92 3.98
C THR A 370 -17.90 0.39 3.75
N LYS A 371 -18.77 0.65 4.73
CA LYS A 371 -20.21 0.35 4.63
C LYS A 371 -20.90 1.11 3.48
N ALA A 372 -20.29 2.19 2.98
CA ALA A 372 -20.82 2.99 1.88
C ALA A 372 -20.43 2.44 0.49
N PHE A 373 -19.69 1.32 0.41
CA PHE A 373 -19.28 0.75 -0.87
C PHE A 373 -20.46 0.43 -1.80
N PRO A 374 -21.56 -0.20 -1.34
CA PRO A 374 -22.70 -0.52 -2.20
C PRO A 374 -23.35 0.72 -2.84
N ASP A 375 -23.61 1.77 -2.04
CA ASP A 375 -24.20 3.02 -2.53
C ASP A 375 -23.29 3.72 -3.55
N ARG A 376 -21.97 3.69 -3.31
CA ARG A 376 -20.98 4.26 -4.23
C ARG A 376 -20.85 3.47 -5.52
N LEU A 377 -20.89 2.14 -5.44
CA LEU A 377 -20.90 1.28 -6.62
C LEU A 377 -22.15 1.55 -7.46
N ARG A 378 -23.33 1.65 -6.83
CA ARG A 378 -24.58 2.02 -7.48
C ARG A 378 -24.43 3.35 -8.25
N SER A 379 -23.97 4.40 -7.58
CA SER A 379 -23.77 5.72 -8.20
C SER A 379 -22.76 5.68 -9.36
N ALA A 380 -21.68 4.90 -9.23
CA ALA A 380 -20.71 4.71 -10.31
C ALA A 380 -21.32 3.99 -11.53
N LEU A 381 -22.12 2.95 -11.30
CA LEU A 381 -22.80 2.19 -12.36
C LEU A 381 -23.86 3.04 -13.08
N GLU A 382 -24.66 3.82 -12.34
CA GLU A 382 -25.62 4.77 -12.90
C GLU A 382 -24.91 5.81 -13.77
N TYR A 383 -23.78 6.35 -13.30
CA TYR A 383 -22.99 7.29 -14.08
C TYR A 383 -22.45 6.65 -15.38
N ILE A 384 -21.93 5.43 -15.32
CA ILE A 384 -21.45 4.70 -16.50
C ILE A 384 -22.59 4.48 -17.49
N ALA A 385 -23.76 4.02 -17.03
CA ALA A 385 -24.94 3.82 -17.87
C ALA A 385 -25.38 5.14 -18.53
N HIS A 386 -25.44 6.24 -17.77
CA HIS A 386 -25.73 7.57 -18.32
C HIS A 386 -24.71 7.97 -19.40
N ARG A 387 -23.43 7.63 -19.21
CA ARG A 387 -22.32 7.95 -20.14
C ARG A 387 -22.19 7.04 -21.35
N MET A 388 -22.86 5.90 -21.35
CA MET A 388 -23.06 5.10 -22.55
C MET A 388 -24.11 5.74 -23.47
N GLY A 389 -25.05 6.50 -22.91
CA GLY A 389 -26.17 7.11 -23.62
C GLY A 389 -27.33 6.13 -23.77
N ALA A 390 -28.55 6.67 -23.92
CA ALA A 390 -29.80 5.89 -23.90
C ALA A 390 -29.90 4.79 -24.98
N ALA A 391 -29.14 4.92 -26.08
CA ALA A 391 -29.14 3.94 -27.16
C ALA A 391 -28.23 2.72 -26.87
N ALA A 392 -27.25 2.85 -25.98
CA ALA A 392 -26.29 1.80 -25.67
C ALA A 392 -26.48 1.23 -24.26
N ALA A 393 -27.07 1.99 -23.34
CA ALA A 393 -27.43 1.50 -22.02
C ALA A 393 -28.74 0.71 -22.08
N LYS A 394 -28.72 -0.51 -21.54
CA LYS A 394 -29.90 -1.33 -21.29
C LYS A 394 -30.80 -0.62 -20.28
N PRO A 395 -32.08 -0.39 -20.63
CA PRO A 395 -33.02 0.26 -19.73
C PRO A 395 -33.38 -0.66 -18.55
N PRO A 396 -33.92 -0.11 -17.45
CA PRO A 396 -34.57 -0.92 -16.44
C PRO A 396 -35.65 -1.77 -17.12
N VAL A 397 -35.71 -3.06 -16.80
CA VAL A 397 -36.80 -3.95 -17.21
C VAL A 397 -38.06 -3.50 -16.48
N LEU A 398 -38.72 -2.48 -17.02
CA LEU A 398 -40.07 -2.11 -16.62
C LEU A 398 -41.00 -3.08 -17.34
N GLU A 399 -41.66 -3.95 -16.57
CA GLU A 399 -42.90 -4.58 -17.01
C GLU A 399 -43.82 -3.47 -17.56
N GLN A 400 -44.11 -3.56 -18.86
CA GLN A 400 -44.80 -2.53 -19.61
C GLN A 400 -46.25 -2.39 -19.14
N THR A 401 -46.52 -1.46 -18.23
CA THR A 401 -47.83 -0.79 -18.19
C THR A 401 -47.79 0.39 -19.16
N ASN A 402 -48.50 0.24 -20.27
CA ASN A 402 -48.65 1.22 -21.35
C ASN A 402 -49.15 2.57 -20.81
N THR A 403 -48.34 3.63 -20.95
CA THR A 403 -48.85 5.01 -21.02
C THR A 403 -47.88 5.87 -21.85
N PRO A 404 -48.36 6.66 -22.84
CA PRO A 404 -47.48 7.30 -23.80
C PRO A 404 -46.80 8.58 -23.26
N ALA A 405 -45.59 8.76 -23.77
CA ALA A 405 -44.64 9.86 -23.68
C ALA A 405 -45.12 11.20 -23.09
N ARG A 406 -44.39 11.64 -22.06
CA ARG A 406 -44.14 13.07 -21.82
C ARG A 406 -42.64 13.27 -21.67
N SER A 407 -42.05 13.88 -22.69
CA SER A 407 -40.68 14.37 -22.72
C SER A 407 -40.46 15.38 -21.58
N ALA A 408 -39.82 14.93 -20.52
CA ALA A 408 -39.21 15.80 -19.52
C ALA A 408 -37.71 15.51 -19.55
N SER A 409 -36.96 16.40 -20.20
CA SER A 409 -35.52 16.54 -20.00
C SER A 409 -35.30 17.04 -18.56
N ARG A 410 -35.46 16.13 -17.58
CA ARG A 410 -34.96 16.32 -16.22
C ARG A 410 -33.51 15.88 -16.27
N ARG A 411 -32.59 16.86 -16.22
CA ARG A 411 -31.25 16.60 -15.69
C ARG A 411 -31.46 16.04 -14.29
N THR A 412 -31.33 14.73 -14.13
CA THR A 412 -31.13 14.14 -12.82
C THR A 412 -29.75 14.62 -12.40
N ASP A 413 -29.70 15.63 -11.54
CA ASP A 413 -28.48 15.94 -10.79
C ASP A 413 -28.11 14.65 -10.04
N ILE A 414 -27.16 13.91 -10.59
CA ILE A 414 -26.61 12.72 -9.95
C ILE A 414 -25.91 13.26 -8.69
N ASP A 415 -26.44 12.91 -7.52
CA ASP A 415 -25.87 13.31 -6.24
C ASP A 415 -24.52 12.61 -6.03
N GLU A 416 -23.44 13.25 -6.50
CA GLU A 416 -22.07 12.74 -6.40
C GLU A 416 -21.45 12.93 -4.99
N SER A 417 -22.18 13.54 -4.05
CA SER A 417 -21.69 13.80 -2.69
C SER A 417 -21.29 12.51 -1.95
N HIS A 418 -21.95 11.39 -2.27
CA HIS A 418 -21.70 10.07 -1.68
C HIS A 418 -20.36 9.45 -2.09
N ILE A 419 -19.86 9.75 -3.31
CA ILE A 419 -18.59 9.22 -3.82
C ILE A 419 -17.40 10.04 -3.27
N GLN A 420 -17.57 11.35 -3.13
CA GLN A 420 -16.51 12.26 -2.70
C GLN A 420 -16.16 12.15 -1.20
N SER A 421 -17.12 11.72 -0.36
CA SER A 421 -17.07 11.91 1.10
C SER A 421 -16.14 10.99 1.92
N SER A 422 -15.45 9.96 1.39
CA SER A 422 -14.51 9.19 2.25
C SER A 422 -13.31 8.50 1.58
N LEU A 423 -12.97 8.85 0.34
CA LEU A 423 -11.70 8.41 -0.27
C LEU A 423 -10.54 9.41 -0.06
N ALA A 424 -10.81 10.51 0.66
CA ALA A 424 -9.79 11.42 1.16
C ALA A 424 -9.66 11.29 2.69
N LEU A 425 -8.51 10.76 3.13
CA LEU A 425 -7.80 11.05 4.39
C LEU A 425 -8.44 10.63 5.75
N PRO A 426 -7.58 10.40 6.77
CA PRO A 426 -7.98 9.92 8.09
C PRO A 426 -8.79 10.97 8.85
N ARG A 427 -9.77 10.50 9.63
CA ARG A 427 -10.48 11.30 10.64
C ARG A 427 -9.47 12.00 11.56
N SER A 428 -9.36 13.32 11.46
CA SER A 428 -8.91 14.15 12.57
C SER A 428 -10.02 14.22 13.63
N PRO A 429 -9.71 14.11 14.93
CA PRO A 429 -10.70 14.33 15.98
C PRO A 429 -10.96 15.83 16.20
N LEU A 430 -12.25 16.17 16.30
CA LEU A 430 -12.84 17.28 17.07
C LEU A 430 -12.46 18.72 16.67
N GLN A 431 -13.30 19.33 15.82
CA GLN A 431 -13.60 20.77 15.93
C GLN A 431 -14.50 20.99 17.14
N ALA A 432 -13.96 21.58 18.20
CA ALA A 432 -14.74 22.20 19.25
C ALA A 432 -15.20 23.59 18.77
N THR A 433 -16.50 23.80 18.82
CA THR A 433 -17.18 25.10 18.68
C THR A 433 -16.73 26.06 19.77
N THR A 434 -16.25 27.25 19.39
CA THR A 434 -16.11 28.40 20.29
C THR A 434 -17.05 29.52 19.86
N PRO A 435 -17.96 30.00 20.74
CA PRO A 435 -18.62 31.28 20.55
C PRO A 435 -17.78 32.42 21.12
N ALA A 436 -17.88 33.57 20.47
CA ALA A 436 -17.26 34.83 20.83
C ALA A 436 -17.88 35.45 22.09
N ALA A 437 -17.06 35.94 23.01
CA ALA A 437 -17.37 37.10 23.86
C ALA A 437 -16.07 37.66 24.47
N ALA A 438 -15.81 38.94 24.20
CA ALA A 438 -14.69 39.71 24.73
C ALA A 438 -15.10 40.44 26.02
N ARG A 439 -14.24 40.42 27.06
CA ARG A 439 -14.02 41.50 28.04
C ARG A 439 -12.83 41.18 28.98
N PRO A 440 -12.21 42.18 29.64
CA PRO A 440 -10.79 42.18 30.02
C PRO A 440 -10.51 41.97 31.53
N THR A 441 -9.22 41.66 31.79
CA THR A 441 -8.34 41.81 32.99
C THR A 441 -8.83 42.57 34.24
N PRO A 442 -8.34 42.27 35.49
CA PRO A 442 -6.95 42.54 35.93
C PRO A 442 -6.32 41.58 37.00
N VAL A 443 -5.00 41.28 36.93
CA VAL A 443 -3.84 41.82 37.71
C VAL A 443 -3.54 41.17 39.10
N ALA A 444 -2.40 40.46 39.11
CA ALA A 444 -1.27 40.36 40.08
C ALA A 444 -1.42 40.14 41.60
N ALA A 445 -0.54 39.25 42.10
CA ALA A 445 0.45 39.40 43.21
C ALA A 445 0.39 38.22 44.20
N ARG A 446 1.37 37.29 44.17
CA ARG A 446 2.64 37.28 44.92
C ARG A 446 2.45 37.07 46.42
N SER A 447 2.91 35.92 46.94
CA SER A 447 3.89 35.79 48.05
C SER A 447 4.13 34.32 48.44
N THR A 448 5.33 33.82 48.12
CA THR A 448 6.15 32.90 48.96
C THR A 448 6.74 33.71 50.14
N PRO A 449 7.11 33.13 51.31
CA PRO A 449 8.33 32.29 51.46
C PRO A 449 8.26 31.20 52.58
N VAL A 450 8.86 29.99 52.46
CA VAL A 450 10.26 29.53 52.76
C VAL A 450 10.38 28.73 54.07
N ALA A 451 10.98 27.52 53.92
CA ALA A 451 11.83 26.72 54.84
C ALA A 451 11.33 26.28 56.22
N ALA A 452 11.78 25.20 56.86
CA ALA A 452 12.52 23.97 56.53
C ALA A 452 12.69 23.19 57.88
N VAL A 453 13.19 21.93 57.80
CA VAL A 453 13.85 21.16 58.89
C VAL A 453 12.86 20.60 59.94
N THR A 454 12.80 19.32 60.36
CA THR A 454 13.81 18.26 60.61
C THR A 454 13.07 16.93 60.85
N SER A 455 13.64 15.79 60.42
CA SER A 455 13.43 14.44 61.01
C SER A 455 14.13 14.38 62.40
N PRO A 456 14.07 13.32 63.28
CA PRO A 456 13.96 11.89 62.96
C PRO A 456 13.33 10.93 64.05
N THR A 457 13.40 9.62 63.74
CA THR A 457 13.66 8.44 64.63
C THR A 457 12.53 7.76 65.45
N THR A 458 12.11 6.58 64.95
CA THR A 458 12.18 5.21 65.53
C THR A 458 11.89 4.94 67.02
N ASN A 459 10.99 3.98 67.30
CA ASN A 459 11.15 2.73 68.11
C ASN A 459 9.78 2.29 68.70
N THR A 460 9.22 1.12 68.37
CA THR A 460 9.49 -0.26 68.86
C THR A 460 8.74 -0.64 70.16
N SER A 461 7.76 -1.55 69.99
CA SER A 461 7.39 -2.68 70.87
C SER A 461 6.88 -2.45 72.30
N THR A 462 5.65 -2.92 72.60
CA THR A 462 5.38 -4.15 73.41
C THR A 462 3.89 -4.28 73.78
N LEU A 463 3.32 -5.47 73.53
CA LEU A 463 2.15 -6.07 74.22
C LEU A 463 2.60 -6.58 75.62
N PRO A 464 1.79 -7.18 76.52
CA PRO A 464 0.32 -7.35 76.62
C PRO A 464 -0.23 -7.06 78.05
N THR A 465 -1.54 -7.28 78.29
CA THR A 465 -2.12 -8.11 79.41
C THR A 465 -3.53 -7.62 79.83
N HIS A 466 -4.55 -8.47 79.61
CA HIS A 466 -5.87 -8.50 80.27
C HIS A 466 -5.73 -9.10 81.71
N PRO A 467 -6.64 -8.96 82.71
CA PRO A 467 -8.10 -9.02 82.58
C PRO A 467 -9.00 -8.25 83.61
N SER A 468 -10.32 -8.29 83.34
CA SER A 468 -11.44 -8.46 84.29
C SER A 468 -12.12 -7.28 85.03
N PRO A 469 -13.41 -7.45 85.40
CA PRO A 469 -14.44 -6.42 85.40
C PRO A 469 -14.96 -6.02 86.79
N ARG A 470 -15.59 -4.84 86.91
CA ARG A 470 -16.62 -4.59 87.93
C ARG A 470 -17.41 -3.31 87.61
N GLY A 471 -18.73 -3.43 87.50
CA GLY A 471 -19.63 -2.32 87.21
C GLY A 471 -20.07 -1.54 88.44
N THR A 472 -20.59 -0.33 88.21
CA THR A 472 -21.68 0.26 89.01
C THR A 472 -22.42 1.34 88.22
N LYS A 473 -23.75 1.35 88.35
CA LYS A 473 -24.72 2.28 87.74
C LYS A 473 -24.72 3.65 88.43
N ARG A 474 -24.82 4.78 87.69
CA ARG A 474 -25.90 5.80 87.84
C ARG A 474 -25.72 7.05 86.95
N ALA A 475 -26.87 7.52 86.46
CA ALA A 475 -27.31 8.90 86.18
C ALA A 475 -26.73 9.66 84.97
N ALA A 476 -27.61 9.94 84.01
CA ALA A 476 -27.50 10.99 82.98
C ALA A 476 -27.92 12.36 83.57
N PRO A 477 -27.97 13.49 82.83
CA PRO A 477 -27.45 13.80 81.47
C PRO A 477 -26.70 15.15 81.44
N THR A 478 -25.54 15.29 80.77
CA THR A 478 -25.06 16.64 80.40
C THR A 478 -24.08 16.61 79.23
N SER A 479 -24.41 17.42 78.22
CA SER A 479 -23.54 18.13 77.27
C SER A 479 -22.59 17.34 76.35
N THR A 480 -22.88 17.49 75.05
CA THR A 480 -21.96 17.63 73.90
C THR A 480 -21.10 16.42 73.51
N PRO A 481 -21.42 15.73 72.39
CA PRO A 481 -20.51 14.76 71.80
C PRO A 481 -19.50 15.49 70.91
N THR A 482 -18.24 15.53 71.31
CA THR A 482 -17.08 15.74 70.42
C THR A 482 -16.79 14.47 69.58
N ALA A 483 -17.84 13.82 69.09
CA ALA A 483 -17.77 12.53 68.38
C ALA A 483 -17.84 12.68 66.85
N SER A 484 -17.47 13.83 66.27
CA SER A 484 -17.58 14.01 64.81
C SER A 484 -16.26 13.91 64.04
N ASN A 485 -15.10 13.89 64.72
CA ASN A 485 -13.81 13.83 64.02
C ASN A 485 -13.28 12.39 63.88
N GLU A 486 -13.37 11.55 64.91
CA GLU A 486 -12.88 10.16 64.81
C GLU A 486 -13.74 9.31 63.86
N ASP A 487 -15.06 9.46 63.89
CA ASP A 487 -15.97 8.78 62.95
C ASP A 487 -15.74 9.22 61.49
N ALA A 488 -15.38 10.49 61.26
CA ALA A 488 -15.00 10.97 59.93
C ALA A 488 -13.68 10.34 59.44
N HIS A 489 -12.72 10.10 60.34
CA HIS A 489 -11.49 9.39 60.02
C HIS A 489 -11.74 7.91 59.68
N PHE A 490 -12.59 7.21 60.44
CA PHE A 490 -12.95 5.81 60.14
C PHE A 490 -13.75 5.68 58.84
N ALA A 491 -14.67 6.61 58.56
CA ALA A 491 -15.40 6.65 57.29
C ALA A 491 -14.47 6.90 56.10
N SER A 492 -13.48 7.78 56.24
CA SER A 492 -12.44 8.03 55.23
C SER A 492 -11.57 6.80 54.97
N LEU A 493 -11.17 6.09 56.04
CA LEU A 493 -10.38 4.86 55.95
C LEU A 493 -11.18 3.73 55.27
N ALA A 494 -12.46 3.59 55.60
CA ALA A 494 -13.36 2.61 54.98
C ALA A 494 -13.59 2.92 53.49
N ALA A 495 -13.72 4.19 53.13
CA ALA A 495 -13.82 4.61 51.73
C ALA A 495 -12.54 4.31 50.94
N THR A 496 -11.37 4.54 51.55
CA THR A 496 -10.07 4.23 50.93
C THR A 496 -9.89 2.73 50.73
N LEU A 497 -10.27 1.90 51.72
CA LEU A 497 -10.25 0.44 51.59
C LEU A 497 -11.22 -0.06 50.51
N SER A 498 -12.41 0.51 50.40
CA SER A 498 -13.36 0.18 49.34
C SER A 498 -12.82 0.57 47.96
N GLN A 499 -12.11 1.70 47.87
CA GLN A 499 -11.45 2.12 46.64
C GLN A 499 -10.30 1.17 46.26
N ASP A 500 -9.48 0.76 47.22
CA ASP A 500 -8.38 -0.18 47.03
C ASP A 500 -8.88 -1.56 46.54
N GLN A 501 -9.97 -2.07 47.12
CA GLN A 501 -10.63 -3.29 46.65
C GLN A 501 -11.19 -3.15 45.23
N THR A 502 -11.66 -1.97 44.86
CA THR A 502 -12.18 -1.70 43.51
C THR A 502 -11.04 -1.67 42.50
N LEU A 503 -9.96 -0.95 42.82
CA LEU A 503 -8.75 -0.90 41.98
C LEU A 503 -8.12 -2.28 41.82
N THR A 504 -8.09 -3.11 42.87
CA THR A 504 -7.60 -4.49 42.78
C THR A 504 -8.42 -5.32 41.80
N LYS A 505 -9.76 -5.16 41.77
CA LYS A 505 -10.62 -5.85 40.79
C LYS A 505 -10.37 -5.36 39.37
N GLU A 506 -10.17 -4.05 39.19
CA GLU A 506 -9.86 -3.47 37.89
C GLU A 506 -8.50 -3.95 37.36
N ILE A 507 -7.48 -4.01 38.22
CA ILE A 507 -6.16 -4.56 37.88
C ILE A 507 -6.30 -6.01 37.40
N ASN A 508 -6.99 -6.85 38.17
CA ASN A 508 -7.20 -8.25 37.78
C ASN A 508 -7.98 -8.39 36.45
N ALA A 509 -8.93 -7.49 36.18
CA ALA A 509 -9.66 -7.48 34.91
C ALA A 509 -8.76 -7.08 33.73
N VAL A 510 -7.90 -6.08 33.92
CA VAL A 510 -6.92 -5.65 32.91
C VAL A 510 -5.89 -6.75 32.65
N ASP A 511 -5.39 -7.41 33.70
CA ASP A 511 -4.44 -8.51 33.59
C ASP A 511 -5.03 -9.69 32.79
N HIS A 512 -6.29 -10.04 33.07
CA HIS A 512 -7.01 -11.07 32.30
C HIS A 512 -7.22 -10.65 30.83
N GLU A 513 -7.55 -9.38 30.56
CA GLU A 513 -7.65 -8.89 29.18
C GLU A 513 -6.30 -8.96 28.45
N LEU A 514 -5.21 -8.62 29.14
CA LEU A 514 -3.85 -8.67 28.60
C LEU A 514 -3.44 -10.11 28.27
N GLU A 515 -3.73 -11.07 29.14
CA GLU A 515 -3.51 -12.49 28.90
C GLU A 515 -4.29 -12.99 27.68
N MET A 516 -5.58 -12.63 27.57
CA MET A 516 -6.42 -12.98 26.42
C MET A 516 -5.87 -12.40 25.11
N LYS A 517 -5.39 -11.14 25.11
CA LYS A 517 -4.78 -10.52 23.94
C LYS A 517 -3.45 -11.18 23.56
N GLN A 518 -2.65 -11.58 24.55
CA GLN A 518 -1.41 -12.31 24.33
C GLN A 518 -1.66 -13.69 23.72
N MET A 519 -2.67 -14.41 24.19
CA MET A 519 -3.11 -15.68 23.62
C MET A 519 -3.61 -15.52 22.17
N GLN A 520 -4.43 -14.49 21.88
CA GLN A 520 -4.87 -14.18 20.52
C GLN A 520 -3.69 -13.88 19.57
N LYS A 521 -2.70 -13.12 20.05
CA LYS A 521 -1.46 -12.85 19.31
C LYS A 521 -0.71 -14.14 19.00
N GLN A 522 -0.58 -15.04 19.97
CA GLN A 522 0.13 -16.31 19.79
C GLN A 522 -0.55 -17.22 18.76
N ILE A 523 -1.89 -17.36 18.84
CA ILE A 523 -2.69 -18.14 17.87
C ILE A 523 -2.53 -17.55 16.46
N PHE A 524 -2.56 -16.22 16.33
CA PHE A 524 -2.38 -15.56 15.04
C PHE A 524 -0.99 -15.83 14.45
N MET A 525 0.07 -15.72 15.26
CA MET A 525 1.44 -15.99 14.83
C MET A 525 1.62 -17.45 14.41
N GLU A 526 1.05 -18.40 15.15
CA GLU A 526 1.11 -19.82 14.82
C GLU A 526 0.37 -20.12 13.50
N LYS A 527 -0.80 -19.48 13.27
CA LYS A 527 -1.53 -19.58 12.00
C LYS A 527 -0.71 -19.03 10.83
N LEU A 528 -0.03 -17.90 11.02
CA LEU A 528 0.83 -17.29 10.01
C LEU A 528 2.01 -18.21 9.65
N GLU A 529 2.65 -18.82 10.66
CA GLU A 529 3.78 -19.74 10.44
C GLU A 529 3.33 -21.00 9.69
N ARG A 530 2.16 -21.57 10.04
CA ARG A 530 1.58 -22.69 9.28
C ARG A 530 1.31 -22.33 7.83
N GLN A 531 0.74 -21.14 7.56
CA GLN A 531 0.50 -20.70 6.18
C GLN A 531 1.80 -20.52 5.40
N LYS A 532 2.83 -19.98 6.04
CA LYS A 532 4.16 -19.84 5.45
C LYS A 532 4.77 -21.21 5.12
N GLN A 533 4.70 -22.19 6.03
CA GLN A 533 5.20 -23.55 5.78
C GLN A 533 4.48 -24.22 4.61
N VAL A 534 3.14 -24.15 4.57
CA VAL A 534 2.35 -24.71 3.45
C VAL A 534 2.73 -24.06 2.12
N PHE A 535 2.96 -22.75 2.13
CA PHE A 535 3.41 -22.03 0.94
C PHE A 535 4.82 -22.46 0.51
N GLU A 536 5.76 -22.59 1.44
CA GLU A 536 7.13 -23.05 1.17
C GLU A 536 7.16 -24.48 0.63
N GLU A 537 6.38 -25.40 1.19
CA GLU A 537 6.26 -26.78 0.70
C GLU A 537 5.70 -26.83 -0.72
N LYS A 538 4.65 -26.05 -0.99
CA LYS A 538 4.05 -25.95 -2.32
C LYS A 538 5.05 -25.38 -3.33
N TRP A 539 5.74 -24.30 -2.96
CA TRP A 539 6.75 -23.67 -3.81
C TRP A 539 7.91 -24.62 -4.12
N ASN A 540 8.42 -25.34 -3.13
CA ASN A 540 9.49 -26.31 -3.32
C ASN A 540 9.05 -27.45 -4.26
N THR A 541 7.81 -27.92 -4.13
CA THR A 541 7.25 -28.94 -5.04
C THR A 541 7.17 -28.44 -6.48
N GLU A 542 6.61 -27.24 -6.70
CA GLU A 542 6.54 -26.63 -8.03
C GLU A 542 7.94 -26.38 -8.63
N TYR A 543 8.88 -25.95 -7.81
CA TYR A 543 10.28 -25.75 -8.20
C TYR A 543 10.94 -27.06 -8.66
N ASP A 544 10.80 -28.13 -7.88
CA ASP A 544 11.36 -29.45 -8.19
C ASP A 544 10.75 -30.03 -9.47
N GLU A 545 9.46 -29.82 -9.73
CA GLU A 545 8.83 -30.19 -11.00
C GLU A 545 9.46 -29.46 -12.19
N ILE A 546 9.70 -28.15 -12.07
CA ILE A 546 10.31 -27.34 -13.13
C ILE A 546 11.74 -27.80 -13.38
N VAL A 547 12.52 -28.04 -12.33
CA VAL A 547 13.91 -28.53 -12.43
C VAL A 547 13.94 -29.91 -13.09
N THR A 548 13.01 -30.79 -12.75
CA THR A 548 12.90 -32.13 -13.35
C THR A 548 12.53 -32.04 -14.84
N LYS A 549 11.57 -31.20 -15.20
CA LYS A 549 11.20 -30.92 -16.61
C LYS A 549 12.40 -30.39 -17.40
N ARG A 550 13.14 -29.42 -16.83
CA ARG A 550 14.34 -28.86 -17.45
C ARG A 550 15.41 -29.94 -17.71
N ARG A 551 15.67 -30.80 -16.72
CA ARG A 551 16.61 -31.92 -16.85
C ARG A 551 16.21 -32.86 -17.98
N GLY A 552 14.92 -33.22 -18.06
CA GLY A 552 14.40 -34.06 -19.13
C GLY A 552 14.60 -33.44 -20.53
N ILE A 553 14.39 -32.12 -20.66
CA ILE A 553 14.65 -31.40 -21.92
C ILE A 553 16.15 -31.42 -22.27
N GLU A 554 17.04 -31.22 -21.30
CA GLU A 554 18.48 -31.26 -21.51
C GLU A 554 18.96 -32.64 -21.97
N GLU A 555 18.43 -33.72 -21.40
CA GLU A 555 18.69 -35.10 -21.82
C GLU A 555 18.22 -35.37 -23.26
N GLN A 556 16.99 -34.95 -23.60
CA GLN A 556 16.47 -35.06 -24.96
C GLN A 556 17.34 -34.29 -25.96
N ARG A 557 17.76 -33.07 -25.61
CA ARG A 557 18.65 -32.23 -26.42
C ARG A 557 20.00 -32.92 -26.62
N GLY A 558 20.54 -33.54 -25.58
CA GLY A 558 21.76 -34.38 -25.65
C GLY A 558 21.60 -35.55 -26.63
N GLY A 559 20.47 -36.25 -26.58
CA GLY A 559 20.14 -37.34 -27.51
C GLY A 559 20.05 -36.88 -28.96
N VAL A 560 19.39 -35.75 -29.23
CA VAL A 560 19.28 -35.15 -30.57
C VAL A 560 20.67 -34.78 -31.10
N ARG A 561 21.51 -34.11 -30.31
CA ARG A 561 22.89 -33.75 -30.70
C ARG A 561 23.73 -34.98 -31.06
N LYS A 562 23.63 -36.06 -30.28
CA LYS A 562 24.32 -37.33 -30.58
C LYS A 562 23.84 -37.97 -31.89
N ARG A 563 22.54 -37.92 -32.19
CA ARG A 563 21.98 -38.41 -33.47
C ARG A 563 22.42 -37.56 -34.64
N PHE A 564 22.36 -36.23 -34.49
CA PHE A 564 22.81 -35.28 -35.51
C PHE A 564 24.30 -35.48 -35.85
N LYS A 565 25.16 -35.62 -34.82
CA LYS A 565 26.60 -35.89 -35.02
C LYS A 565 26.84 -37.21 -35.77
N ARG A 566 26.08 -38.27 -35.47
CA ARG A 566 26.15 -39.55 -36.20
C ARG A 566 25.72 -39.42 -37.66
N MET A 567 24.64 -38.68 -37.94
CA MET A 567 24.18 -38.45 -39.32
C MET A 567 25.18 -37.61 -40.11
N SER A 568 25.73 -36.55 -39.52
CA SER A 568 26.73 -35.70 -40.15
C SER A 568 28.01 -36.47 -40.50
N LEU A 569 28.48 -37.37 -39.63
CA LEU A 569 29.62 -38.24 -39.93
C LEU A 569 29.35 -39.25 -41.05
N LYS A 570 28.13 -39.81 -41.13
CA LYS A 570 27.74 -40.70 -42.24
C LYS A 570 27.70 -39.97 -43.59
N ILE A 571 27.22 -38.73 -43.61
CA ILE A 571 27.20 -37.91 -44.83
C ILE A 571 28.64 -37.57 -45.26
N ALA A 572 29.51 -37.23 -44.31
CA ALA A 572 30.91 -36.91 -44.60
C ALA A 572 31.73 -38.15 -45.04
N GLY A 573 31.41 -39.36 -44.55
CA GLY A 573 32.09 -40.59 -44.92
C GLY A 573 31.53 -41.32 -46.15
N GLY A 574 30.37 -40.92 -46.67
CA GLY A 574 29.73 -41.54 -47.84
C GLY A 574 30.11 -40.91 -49.19
N ALA A 575 31.09 -40.00 -49.21
CA ALA A 575 31.53 -39.30 -50.41
C ALA A 575 32.84 -39.85 -51.02
N ASP A 576 33.35 -40.99 -50.51
CA ASP A 576 34.66 -41.54 -50.90
C ASP A 576 34.62 -43.01 -51.36
N GLU A 577 33.46 -43.49 -51.83
CA GLU A 577 33.35 -44.75 -52.56
C GLU A 577 32.55 -44.53 -53.85
N GLY A 578 33.26 -44.13 -54.92
CA GLY A 578 32.61 -43.90 -56.21
C GLY A 578 33.52 -43.50 -57.36
N VAL A 579 34.82 -43.80 -57.32
CA VAL A 579 35.68 -43.81 -58.50
C VAL A 579 36.75 -44.88 -58.31
N GLU A 580 36.49 -46.12 -58.72
CA GLU A 580 37.52 -46.96 -59.32
C GLU A 580 36.90 -48.17 -60.02
N ASP A 581 37.32 -48.31 -61.28
CA ASP A 581 37.41 -49.49 -62.14
C ASP A 581 36.19 -50.11 -62.84
N GLY A 582 36.31 -50.19 -64.17
CA GLY A 582 35.73 -51.28 -64.96
C GLY A 582 35.36 -50.92 -66.40
N GLU A 583 36.28 -51.21 -67.32
CA GLU A 583 36.24 -51.35 -68.80
C GLU A 583 34.89 -51.41 -69.55
#